data_AF-A0AAX2DU05-F1
#
_entry.id   AF-A0AAX2DU05-F1
#
_cell.length_a   1.000
_cell.length_b   1.000
_cell.length_c   1.000
_cell.angle_alpha   90.00
_cell.angle_beta   90.00
_cell.angle_gamma   90.00
#
_symmetry.space_group_name_H-M   'P 1'
#
loop_
_entity.id
_entity.type
_entity.pdbx_description
1 polymer ?
#
loop_
_entity_poly.entity_id
_entity_poly.type
_entity_poly.pdbx_seq_one_letter_code
_entity_poly.pdbx_strand_id
1 'polypeptide(L)'
;MRKTLIALMFAAALPTVAMAMPEGAGPTGPMDGPRHSEHMRGKGPYSQLDLSHEQRQQIRKLMGEQMHERKQLVQKYLEKLSPADQKAMKDEIAAKRQKTEADIRALLKPEQQKEFDAIQKKHAERRAEWAEFKAWKAQQPQKAQ
;
A
#
# COMPACT_ATOMS: atom_id res chain seq x y z
N MET A 1 -15.77 -34.33 -39.74
CA MET A 1 -15.67 -33.60 -41.02
C MET A 1 -15.28 -32.17 -40.71
N ARG A 2 -13.99 -31.83 -40.86
CA ARG A 2 -13.44 -30.97 -41.93
C ARG A 2 -14.08 -29.56 -41.99
N LYS A 3 -13.42 -28.63 -41.31
CA LYS A 3 -12.95 -27.29 -41.75
C LYS A 3 -13.93 -26.40 -42.53
N THR A 4 -14.31 -25.27 -41.92
CA THR A 4 -14.45 -23.98 -42.62
C THR A 4 -13.84 -22.85 -41.79
N LEU A 5 -12.79 -22.26 -42.34
CA LEU A 5 -12.14 -21.03 -41.92
C LEU A 5 -12.94 -19.85 -42.46
N ILE A 6 -13.26 -18.85 -41.64
CA ILE A 6 -13.33 -17.45 -42.08
C ILE A 6 -12.67 -16.59 -41.01
N ALA A 7 -11.42 -16.20 -41.28
CA ALA A 7 -10.74 -15.12 -40.61
C ALA A 7 -11.34 -13.80 -41.10
N LEU A 8 -11.83 -12.97 -40.20
CA LEU A 8 -12.22 -11.59 -40.48
C LEU A 8 -11.42 -10.67 -39.54
N MET A 9 -10.17 -10.45 -39.94
CA MET A 9 -9.33 -9.37 -39.44
C MET A 9 -9.90 -8.05 -39.98
N PHE A 10 -10.70 -7.35 -39.19
CA PHE A 10 -10.98 -5.94 -39.44
C PHE A 10 -9.85 -5.12 -38.82
N ALA A 11 -8.82 -4.89 -39.61
CA ALA A 11 -7.86 -3.83 -39.37
C ALA A 11 -8.57 -2.48 -39.55
N ALA A 12 -9.21 -1.99 -38.50
CA ALA A 12 -9.61 -0.60 -38.41
C ALA A 12 -8.36 0.24 -38.13
N ALA A 13 -7.71 0.71 -39.21
CA ALA A 13 -6.78 1.81 -39.16
C ALA A 13 -7.56 3.06 -38.72
N LEU A 14 -7.54 3.38 -37.43
CA LEU A 14 -8.07 4.65 -36.96
C LEU A 14 -7.06 5.76 -37.30
N PRO A 15 -7.47 6.80 -38.04
CA PRO A 15 -6.64 7.96 -38.29
C PRO A 15 -6.29 8.62 -36.95
N THR A 16 -4.99 8.76 -36.75
CA THR A 16 -4.34 9.53 -35.70
C THR A 16 -4.81 10.98 -35.75
N VAL A 17 -5.93 11.26 -35.08
CA VAL A 17 -6.26 12.62 -34.67
C VAL A 17 -5.31 12.96 -33.54
N ALA A 18 -4.30 13.75 -33.87
CA ALA A 18 -3.50 14.49 -32.91
C ALA A 18 -4.43 15.47 -32.16
N MET A 19 -5.13 14.97 -31.15
CA MET A 19 -5.68 15.80 -30.09
C MET A 19 -4.48 16.33 -29.33
N ALA A 20 -4.12 17.58 -29.63
CA ALA A 20 -3.21 18.39 -28.85
C ALA A 20 -3.61 18.28 -27.37
N MET A 21 -2.88 17.47 -26.61
CA MET A 21 -2.95 17.48 -25.16
C MET A 21 -2.16 18.70 -24.70
N PRO A 22 -2.79 19.74 -24.11
CA PRO A 22 -2.03 20.71 -23.35
C PRO A 22 -1.38 19.96 -22.20
N GLU A 23 -0.04 19.87 -22.26
CA GLU A 23 0.79 19.62 -21.09
C GLU A 23 0.36 20.56 -19.97
N GLY A 24 0.06 20.01 -18.79
CA GLY A 24 -0.09 20.80 -17.59
C GLY A 24 -1.29 20.42 -16.74
N ALA A 25 -0.99 19.85 -15.57
CA ALA A 25 -1.85 19.82 -14.40
C ALA A 25 -3.13 18.95 -14.51
N GLY A 26 -2.93 17.63 -14.50
CA GLY A 26 -3.84 16.80 -13.70
C GLY A 26 -3.86 17.32 -12.25
N PRO A 27 -4.94 17.13 -11.47
CA PRO A 27 -5.05 17.59 -10.09
C PRO A 27 -4.22 16.70 -9.15
N THR A 28 -2.94 16.54 -9.44
CA THR A 28 -1.90 16.13 -8.51
C THR A 28 -1.13 17.39 -8.15
N GLY A 29 -1.77 18.25 -7.34
CA GLY A 29 -1.02 19.23 -6.56
C GLY A 29 0.08 18.51 -5.77
N PRO A 30 1.16 19.22 -5.37
CA PRO A 30 2.19 18.62 -4.54
C PRO A 30 1.51 18.02 -3.31
N MET A 31 1.52 16.69 -3.23
CA MET A 31 1.25 16.00 -1.97
C MET A 31 2.47 16.27 -1.06
N ASP A 32 2.63 17.51 -0.63
CA ASP A 32 3.35 17.88 0.59
C ASP A 32 2.50 17.44 1.78
N GLY A 33 2.20 16.14 1.83
CA GLY A 33 1.91 15.46 3.08
C GLY A 33 3.23 15.37 3.84
N PRO A 34 3.25 15.61 5.17
CA PRO A 34 4.48 15.50 5.95
C PRO A 34 5.17 14.19 5.63
N ARG A 35 6.39 14.30 5.09
CA ARG A 35 7.24 13.16 4.74
C ARG A 35 7.28 12.18 5.91
N HIS A 36 6.55 11.07 5.78
CA HIS A 36 6.59 9.95 6.73
C HIS A 36 7.88 9.14 6.52
N SER A 37 9.03 9.78 6.68
CA SER A 37 10.39 9.21 6.64
C SER A 37 11.31 10.41 6.79
N GLU A 38 11.72 10.82 8.00
CA GLU A 38 13.08 10.52 8.45
C GLU A 38 13.27 10.70 9.98
N HIS A 39 12.24 11.15 10.73
CA HIS A 39 12.41 11.60 12.15
C HIS A 39 11.46 10.95 13.16
N MET A 40 10.72 9.91 12.79
CA MET A 40 9.75 9.23 13.67
C MET A 40 10.38 8.13 14.55
N ARG A 41 11.58 8.35 15.09
CA ARG A 41 11.96 7.76 16.38
C ARG A 41 11.84 8.85 17.45
N GLY A 42 10.60 9.13 17.85
CA GLY A 42 10.31 9.84 19.09
C GLY A 42 10.12 11.36 19.02
N LYS A 43 10.26 12.02 17.86
CA LYS A 43 10.18 13.49 17.80
C LYS A 43 8.99 14.03 16.99
N GLY A 44 7.77 13.70 17.41
CA GLY A 44 6.56 14.40 16.94
C GLY A 44 6.53 15.86 17.42
N PRO A 45 5.66 16.75 16.90
CA PRO A 45 5.64 18.17 17.27
C PRO A 45 5.57 18.41 18.81
N TYR A 46 4.87 17.53 19.53
CA TYR A 46 4.73 17.59 20.99
C TYR A 46 5.98 17.17 21.78
N SER A 47 6.97 16.54 21.13
CA SER A 47 8.22 16.13 21.79
C SER A 47 9.18 17.29 22.07
N GLN A 48 8.94 18.45 21.45
CA GLN A 48 9.70 19.69 21.68
C GLN A 48 9.16 20.47 22.89
N LEU A 49 7.98 20.12 23.37
CA LEU A 49 7.38 20.69 24.57
C LEU A 49 8.01 20.02 25.81
N ASP A 50 8.22 20.81 26.86
CA ASP A 50 8.65 20.27 28.15
C ASP A 50 7.44 19.65 28.89
N LEU A 51 7.11 18.42 28.48
CA LEU A 51 5.95 17.70 29.00
C LEU A 51 6.33 16.85 30.21
N SER A 52 5.46 16.84 31.22
CA SER A 52 5.52 15.86 32.30
C SER A 52 5.31 14.43 31.76
N HIS A 53 5.70 13.42 32.55
CA HIS A 53 5.51 12.02 32.17
C HIS A 53 4.03 11.68 31.89
N GLU A 54 3.13 12.17 32.74
CA GLU A 54 1.69 11.96 32.61
C GLU A 54 1.12 12.61 31.35
N GLN A 55 1.52 13.84 31.05
CA GLN A 55 1.11 14.54 29.82
C GLN A 55 1.57 13.78 28.56
N ARG A 56 2.80 13.24 28.55
CA ARG A 56 3.28 12.43 27.43
C ARG A 56 2.46 11.16 27.23
N GLN A 57 2.05 10.50 28.31
CA GLN A 57 1.20 9.31 28.22
C GLN A 57 -0.19 9.66 27.67
N GLN A 58 -0.83 10.72 28.18
CA GLN A 58 -2.14 11.18 27.70
C GLN A 58 -2.08 11.57 26.22
N ILE A 59 -1.06 12.33 25.80
CA ILE A 59 -0.86 12.69 24.39
C ILE A 59 -0.64 11.45 23.53
N ARG A 60 0.15 10.47 23.99
CA ARG A 60 0.35 9.21 23.25
C ARG A 60 -0.95 8.44 23.07
N LYS A 61 -1.81 8.42 24.10
CA LYS A 61 -3.14 7.81 24.03
C LYS A 61 -4.01 8.51 22.98
N LEU A 62 -4.13 9.84 23.05
CA LEU A 62 -4.89 10.64 22.08
C LEU A 62 -4.41 10.44 20.64
N MET A 63 -3.10 10.42 20.43
CA MET A 63 -2.52 10.16 19.10
C MET A 63 -2.81 8.74 18.61
N GLY A 64 -2.78 7.75 19.51
CA GLY A 64 -3.15 6.38 19.20
C GLY A 64 -4.61 6.25 18.79
N GLU A 65 -5.51 6.89 19.53
CA GLU A 65 -6.96 6.94 19.26
C GLU A 65 -7.23 7.63 17.92
N GLN A 66 -6.66 8.82 17.68
CA GLN A 66 -6.79 9.53 16.41
C GLN A 66 -6.34 8.69 15.22
N MET A 67 -5.20 8.00 15.33
CA MET A 67 -4.71 7.11 14.27
C MET A 67 -5.64 5.92 14.04
N HIS A 68 -6.25 5.40 15.10
CA HIS A 68 -7.23 4.32 15.01
C HIS A 68 -8.51 4.79 14.31
N GLU A 69 -9.07 5.92 14.71
CA GLU A 69 -10.25 6.54 14.11
C GLU A 69 -10.03 6.86 12.63
N ARG A 70 -8.87 7.45 12.28
CA ARG A 70 -8.49 7.70 10.89
C ARG A 70 -8.49 6.41 10.07
N LYS A 71 -7.93 5.33 10.63
CA LYS A 71 -7.89 4.03 9.96
C LYS A 71 -9.29 3.46 9.76
N GLN A 72 -10.16 3.53 10.77
CA GLN A 72 -11.55 3.07 10.67
C GLN A 72 -12.33 3.87 9.61
N LEU A 73 -12.15 5.19 9.58
CA LEU A 73 -12.79 6.06 8.60
C LEU A 73 -12.39 5.66 7.18
N VAL A 74 -11.09 5.51 6.91
CA VAL A 74 -10.60 5.04 5.60
C VAL A 74 -11.17 3.68 5.27
N GLN A 75 -11.15 2.73 6.20
CA GLN A 75 -11.68 1.38 6.00
C GLN A 75 -13.17 1.39 5.63
N LYS A 76 -13.98 2.21 6.31
CA LYS A 76 -15.41 2.39 6.03
C LYS A 76 -15.67 2.88 4.59
N TYR A 77 -14.81 3.75 4.06
CA TYR A 77 -14.93 4.19 2.66
C TYR A 77 -14.36 3.17 1.68
N LEU A 78 -13.30 2.44 2.06
CA LEU A 78 -12.76 1.36 1.24
C LEU A 78 -13.76 0.21 1.04
N GLU A 79 -14.57 -0.09 2.04
CA GLU A 79 -15.63 -1.09 1.97
C GLU A 79 -16.75 -0.73 1.00
N LYS A 80 -16.89 0.55 0.63
CA LYS A 80 -17.83 1.00 -0.40
C LYS A 80 -17.32 0.77 -1.81
N LEU A 81 -16.02 0.52 -2.01
CA LEU A 81 -15.51 0.13 -3.32
C LEU A 81 -16.05 -1.24 -3.71
N SER A 82 -16.27 -1.43 -5.01
CA SER A 82 -16.65 -2.74 -5.53
C SER A 82 -15.55 -3.79 -5.23
N PRO A 83 -15.88 -5.08 -5.12
CA PRO A 83 -14.86 -6.13 -4.96
C PRO A 83 -13.79 -6.12 -6.06
N ALA A 84 -14.17 -5.72 -7.28
CA ALA A 84 -13.26 -5.58 -8.41
C ALA A 84 -12.26 -4.45 -8.19
N ASP A 85 -12.72 -3.27 -7.75
CA ASP A 85 -11.83 -2.12 -7.50
C ASP A 85 -10.95 -2.35 -6.28
N GLN A 86 -11.46 -3.01 -5.24
CA GLN A 86 -10.65 -3.42 -4.09
C GLN A 86 -9.52 -4.37 -4.50
N LYS A 87 -9.80 -5.30 -5.43
CA LYS A 87 -8.80 -6.22 -5.98
C LYS A 87 -7.80 -5.46 -6.85
N ALA A 88 -8.27 -4.60 -7.76
CA ALA A 88 -7.41 -3.78 -8.60
C ALA A 88 -6.43 -2.94 -7.77
N MET A 89 -6.92 -2.26 -6.73
CA MET A 89 -6.07 -1.48 -5.82
C MET A 89 -5.01 -2.35 -5.14
N LYS A 90 -5.37 -3.54 -4.64
CA LYS A 90 -4.42 -4.47 -3.99
C LYS A 90 -3.37 -4.97 -4.99
N ASP A 91 -3.79 -5.32 -6.19
CA ASP A 91 -2.92 -5.81 -7.26
C ASP A 91 -1.94 -4.71 -7.70
N GLU A 92 -2.41 -3.48 -7.86
CA GLU A 92 -1.56 -2.32 -8.18
C GLU A 92 -0.52 -2.04 -7.09
N ILE A 93 -0.92 -2.08 -5.81
CA ILE A 93 0.01 -1.92 -4.68
C ILE A 93 1.06 -3.04 -4.69
N ALA A 94 0.64 -4.28 -4.94
CA ALA A 94 1.54 -5.42 -5.01
C ALA A 94 2.53 -5.28 -6.17
N ALA A 95 2.06 -4.91 -7.36
CA ALA A 95 2.89 -4.69 -8.54
C ALA A 95 3.91 -3.56 -8.31
N LYS A 96 3.48 -2.41 -7.76
CA LYS A 96 4.38 -1.31 -7.41
C LYS A 96 5.43 -1.74 -6.41
N ARG A 97 5.03 -2.49 -5.38
CA ARG A 97 5.97 -3.02 -4.37
C ARG A 97 7.00 -3.97 -4.99
N GLN A 98 6.58 -4.92 -5.83
CA GLN A 98 7.49 -5.83 -6.52
C GLN A 98 8.48 -5.08 -7.40
N LYS A 99 8.00 -4.06 -8.14
CA LYS A 99 8.87 -3.20 -8.94
C LYS A 99 9.90 -2.49 -8.07
N THR A 100 9.48 -1.82 -7.00
CA THR A 100 10.41 -1.14 -6.08
C THR A 100 11.41 -2.11 -5.46
N GLU A 101 11.00 -3.33 -5.10
CA GLU A 101 11.90 -4.36 -4.55
C GLU A 101 12.95 -4.80 -5.60
N ALA A 102 12.55 -4.96 -6.87
CA ALA A 102 13.48 -5.26 -7.96
C ALA A 102 14.47 -4.10 -8.22
N ASP A 103 13.97 -2.86 -8.25
CA ASP A 103 14.79 -1.65 -8.44
C ASP A 103 15.79 -1.50 -7.29
N ILE A 104 15.37 -1.71 -6.04
CA ILE A 104 16.27 -1.72 -4.88
C ILE A 104 17.34 -2.80 -5.03
N ARG A 105 16.94 -4.03 -5.37
CA ARG A 105 17.88 -5.14 -5.52
C ARG A 105 18.93 -4.85 -6.59
N ALA A 106 18.55 -4.21 -7.71
CA ALA A 106 19.46 -3.83 -8.79
C ALA A 106 20.54 -2.82 -8.36
N LEU A 107 20.27 -2.00 -7.33
CA LEU A 107 21.22 -1.04 -6.78
C LEU A 107 22.20 -1.66 -5.76
N LEU A 108 21.92 -2.88 -5.27
CA LEU A 108 22.73 -3.55 -4.25
C LEU A 108 23.89 -4.33 -4.86
N LYS A 109 25.02 -4.39 -4.12
CA LYS A 109 26.16 -5.26 -4.46
C LYS A 109 25.78 -6.74 -4.28
N PRO A 110 26.47 -7.70 -4.95
CA PRO A 110 26.12 -9.12 -4.87
C PRO A 110 25.99 -9.70 -3.45
N GLU A 111 26.88 -9.32 -2.52
CA GLU A 111 26.78 -9.77 -1.12
C GLU A 111 25.56 -9.16 -0.40
N GLN A 112 25.23 -7.88 -0.67
CA GLN A 112 24.04 -7.22 -0.12
C GLN A 112 22.74 -7.79 -0.69
N GLN A 113 22.75 -8.25 -1.95
CA GLN A 113 21.59 -8.90 -2.56
C GLN A 113 21.24 -10.21 -1.84
N LYS A 114 22.23 -10.99 -1.39
CA LYS A 114 21.99 -12.22 -0.60
C LYS A 114 21.29 -11.90 0.73
N GLU A 115 21.75 -10.87 1.42
CA GLU A 115 21.11 -10.41 2.68
C GLU A 115 19.69 -9.88 2.43
N PHE A 116 19.52 -9.08 1.38
CA PHE A 116 18.22 -8.55 0.99
C PHE A 116 17.23 -9.66 0.66
N ASP A 117 17.62 -10.65 -0.16
CA ASP A 117 16.77 -11.79 -0.51
C ASP A 117 16.39 -12.61 0.74
N ALA A 118 17.32 -12.78 1.68
CA ALA A 118 17.04 -13.45 2.96
C ALA A 118 16.06 -12.66 3.84
N ILE A 119 16.18 -11.33 3.89
CA ILE A 119 15.25 -10.45 4.59
C ILE A 119 13.86 -10.53 3.96
N GLN A 120 13.77 -10.48 2.63
CA GLN A 120 12.52 -10.59 1.88
C GLN A 120 11.82 -11.93 2.13
N LYS A 121 12.58 -13.04 2.17
CA LYS A 121 12.07 -14.36 2.54
C LYS A 121 11.48 -14.37 3.95
N LYS A 122 12.21 -13.87 4.96
CA LYS A 122 11.72 -13.76 6.34
C LYS A 122 10.46 -12.91 6.46
N HIS A 123 10.36 -11.84 5.68
CA HIS A 123 9.15 -11.01 5.63
C HIS A 123 7.97 -11.72 4.98
N ALA A 124 8.19 -12.58 3.98
CA ALA A 124 7.15 -13.40 3.38
C ALA A 124 6.63 -14.44 4.37
N GLU A 125 7.53 -15.15 5.07
CA GLU A 125 7.19 -16.13 6.12
C GLU A 125 6.36 -15.48 7.23
N ARG A 126 6.83 -14.37 7.81
CA ARG A 126 6.08 -13.64 8.85
C ARG A 126 4.70 -13.17 8.38
N ARG A 127 4.57 -12.77 7.11
CA ARG A 127 3.27 -12.38 6.55
C ARG A 127 2.33 -13.57 6.43
N ALA A 128 2.84 -14.73 6.04
CA ALA A 128 2.07 -15.97 5.97
C ALA A 128 1.61 -16.40 7.38
N GLU A 129 2.53 -16.46 8.35
CA GLU A 129 2.23 -16.76 9.76
C GLU A 129 1.18 -15.79 10.32
N TRP A 130 1.31 -14.49 10.04
CA TRP A 130 0.35 -13.49 10.50
C TRP A 130 -1.02 -13.63 9.82
N ALA A 131 -1.07 -14.09 8.57
CA ALA A 131 -2.31 -14.38 7.87
C ALA A 131 -3.02 -15.60 8.47
N GLU A 132 -2.28 -16.66 8.77
CA GLU A 132 -2.78 -17.84 9.49
C GLU A 132 -3.29 -17.47 10.88
N PHE A 133 -2.52 -16.68 11.63
CA PHE A 133 -2.93 -16.19 12.94
C PHE A 133 -4.22 -15.36 12.88
N LYS A 134 -4.37 -14.48 11.87
CA LYS A 134 -5.62 -13.74 11.66
C LYS A 134 -6.79 -14.65 11.34
N ALA A 135 -6.59 -15.65 10.49
CA ALA A 135 -7.62 -16.62 10.14
C ALA A 135 -8.06 -17.43 11.36
N TRP A 136 -7.10 -17.91 12.17
CA TRP A 136 -7.36 -18.56 13.45
C TRP A 136 -8.14 -17.64 14.40
N LYS A 137 -7.72 -16.39 14.54
CA LYS A 137 -8.38 -15.42 15.44
C LYS A 137 -9.79 -15.03 14.99
N ALA A 138 -10.11 -15.17 13.70
CA ALA A 138 -11.46 -14.98 13.17
C ALA A 138 -12.38 -16.19 13.43
N GLN A 139 -11.82 -17.40 13.61
CA GLN A 139 -12.56 -18.61 13.95
C GLN A 139 -12.78 -18.77 15.47
N GLN A 140 -11.97 -18.09 16.29
CA GLN A 140 -12.17 -18.09 17.74
C GLN A 140 -13.49 -17.38 18.09
N PRO A 141 -14.40 -18.04 18.84
CA PRO A 141 -15.57 -17.35 19.35
C PRO A 141 -15.11 -16.19 20.23
N GLN A 142 -15.55 -14.97 19.91
CA GLN A 142 -15.35 -13.85 20.82
C GLN A 142 -16.10 -14.23 22.10
N LYS A 143 -15.36 -14.52 23.18
CA LYS A 143 -15.95 -14.73 24.48
C LYS A 143 -16.64 -13.41 24.85
N ALA A 144 -17.94 -13.34 24.63
CA ALA A 144 -18.80 -12.29 25.13
C ALA A 144 -18.77 -12.38 26.65
N GLN A 145 -18.32 -11.31 27.29
CA GLN A 145 -18.61 -10.99 28.68
C GLN A 145 -19.50 -9.75 28.69
#